data_AF-A0A7S2NUJ8-F1
#
_entry.id   AF-A0A7S2NUJ8-F1
#
_cell.length_a   1.000
_cell.length_b   1.000
_cell.length_c   1.000
_cell.angle_alpha   90.00
_cell.angle_beta   90.00
_cell.angle_gamma   90.00
#
_symmetry.space_group_name_H-M   'P 1'
#
loop_
_entity.id
_entity.type
_entity.pdbx_description
1 polymer ?
#
loop_
_entity_poly.entity_id
_entity_poly.type
_entity_poly.pdbx_seq_one_letter_code
_entity_poly.pdbx_strand_id
1 'polypeptide(L)'
;DGAGTFQIWCEGIKWRCLYPLADGDDPGSSTVCGPDDQGPGKRWAIGSPDNERERYEICLAVDPQDGSARRISCTSIPVGGDEAEDFIEPDRKASTLARIHSLVRSPDLNGEACFCEAWDASVRMWRVQLRSGEVRLFQPSNLEEAYESDYAWWNGDMQRQLRPGVRVCVRGLAGMLHVNGERGRCGDWDRARGRWVVKLDSGRVTSVKPENLQLEHGGGLGQTEDAVREASADAYTTSPVDTFLQA
;
A
#
# COMPACT_ATOMS: atom_id res chain seq x y z
N ASP A 1 33.08 -8.28 20.23
CA ASP A 1 33.64 -7.30 19.29
C ASP A 1 32.49 -6.87 18.39
N GLY A 2 32.01 -5.64 18.49
CA GLY A 2 30.85 -5.15 17.73
C GLY A 2 31.08 -4.99 16.22
N ALA A 3 32.34 -5.12 15.79
CA ALA A 3 32.79 -4.93 14.43
C ALA A 3 33.06 -6.25 13.71
N GLY A 4 32.78 -6.28 12.41
CA GLY A 4 33.00 -7.43 11.54
C GLY A 4 33.34 -7.00 10.12
N THR A 5 33.79 -7.96 9.29
CA THR A 5 34.00 -7.71 7.86
C THR A 5 33.24 -8.75 7.05
N PHE A 6 32.71 -8.35 5.89
CA PHE A 6 31.98 -9.25 5.01
C PHE A 6 32.35 -9.04 3.53
N GLN A 7 32.01 -10.04 2.71
CA GLN A 7 32.15 -10.03 1.26
C GLN A 7 30.96 -10.80 0.65
N ILE A 8 30.54 -10.42 -0.56
CA ILE A 8 29.41 -11.06 -1.26
C ILE A 8 29.93 -11.84 -2.47
N TRP A 9 29.53 -13.11 -2.58
CA TRP A 9 29.86 -13.98 -3.71
C TRP A 9 28.67 -14.13 -4.64
N CYS A 10 28.85 -13.80 -5.92
CA CYS A 10 27.83 -14.02 -6.93
C CYS A 10 27.72 -15.51 -7.25
N GLU A 11 26.50 -16.04 -7.18
CA GLU A 11 26.19 -17.44 -7.50
C GLU A 11 27.01 -18.48 -6.69
N GLY A 12 27.51 -18.09 -5.52
CA GLY A 12 28.39 -18.94 -4.70
C GLY A 12 29.79 -19.15 -5.29
N ILE A 13 30.18 -18.39 -6.32
CA ILE A 13 31.48 -18.51 -6.99
C ILE A 13 32.46 -17.54 -6.35
N LYS A 14 33.46 -18.06 -5.63
CA LYS A 14 34.47 -17.27 -4.90
C LYS A 14 35.29 -16.33 -5.80
N TRP A 15 35.45 -16.63 -7.08
CA TRP A 15 36.17 -15.78 -8.04
C TRP A 15 35.26 -14.80 -8.79
N ARG A 16 33.99 -14.67 -8.36
CA ARG A 16 33.04 -13.66 -8.84
C ARG A 16 32.51 -12.91 -7.62
N CYS A 17 33.35 -12.03 -7.10
CA CYS A 17 33.05 -11.25 -5.90
C CYS A 17 32.45 -9.90 -6.26
N LEU A 18 31.50 -9.43 -5.45
CA LEU A 18 31.23 -8.01 -5.33
C LEU A 18 32.13 -7.45 -4.23
N TYR A 19 32.67 -6.25 -4.43
CA TYR A 19 33.65 -5.67 -3.51
C TYR A 19 33.59 -4.12 -3.50
N PRO A 20 34.09 -3.46 -2.44
CA PRO A 20 34.18 -2.00 -2.41
C PRO A 20 35.21 -1.49 -3.41
N LEU A 21 35.02 -0.27 -3.93
CA LEU A 21 36.00 0.36 -4.83
C LEU A 21 37.38 0.52 -4.16
N ALA A 22 37.40 0.97 -2.91
CA ALA A 22 38.61 1.10 -2.11
C ALA A 22 38.61 0.14 -0.91
N ASP A 23 39.80 -0.34 -0.53
CA ASP A 23 39.96 -1.27 0.59
C ASP A 23 39.65 -0.57 1.91
N GLY A 24 38.79 -1.18 2.73
CA GLY A 24 38.40 -0.63 4.02
C GLY A 24 37.32 0.46 3.94
N ASP A 25 36.68 0.64 2.78
CA ASP A 25 35.51 1.50 2.66
C ASP A 25 34.40 1.08 3.63
N ASP A 26 33.80 2.09 4.26
CA ASP A 26 32.61 1.90 5.07
C ASP A 26 31.51 1.27 4.20
N PRO A 27 30.82 0.24 4.72
CA PRO A 27 29.63 -0.33 4.14
C PRO A 27 28.62 0.78 3.82
N GLY A 28 28.23 0.93 2.54
CA GLY A 28 27.40 2.06 2.10
C GLY A 28 28.12 3.13 1.28
N SER A 29 29.44 3.00 1.12
CA SER A 29 30.20 3.59 0.01
C SER A 29 29.47 3.36 -1.31
N SER A 30 29.22 4.44 -2.04
CA SER A 30 28.30 4.50 -3.18
C SER A 30 28.75 3.68 -4.40
N THR A 31 29.95 3.10 -4.39
CA THR A 31 30.53 2.41 -5.55
C THR A 31 30.81 0.95 -5.26
N VAL A 32 30.09 0.07 -5.96
CA VAL A 32 30.32 -1.38 -5.97
C VAL A 32 31.11 -1.77 -7.21
N CYS A 33 32.05 -2.69 -7.06
CA CYS A 33 32.82 -3.27 -8.14
C CYS A 33 32.57 -4.78 -8.26
N GLY A 34 32.95 -5.35 -9.41
CA GLY A 34 32.61 -6.73 -9.79
C GLY A 34 31.21 -6.86 -10.40
N PRO A 35 30.71 -8.09 -10.66
CA PRO A 35 31.31 -9.36 -10.26
C PRO A 35 32.47 -9.83 -11.14
N ASP A 36 33.66 -9.93 -10.56
CA ASP A 36 34.89 -10.40 -11.22
C ASP A 36 35.85 -11.08 -10.21
N ASP A 37 37.07 -11.40 -10.68
CA ASP A 37 38.11 -12.08 -9.91
C ASP A 37 39.05 -11.14 -9.15
N GLN A 38 38.78 -9.83 -9.13
CA GLN A 38 39.59 -8.80 -8.47
C GLN A 38 39.12 -8.50 -7.03
N GLY A 39 37.94 -8.99 -6.65
CA GLY A 39 37.42 -8.83 -5.30
C GLY A 39 38.02 -9.71 -4.19
N PRO A 40 38.65 -10.88 -4.40
CA PRO A 40 39.16 -11.71 -3.32
C PRO A 40 40.06 -10.94 -2.33
N GLY A 41 39.68 -10.94 -1.05
CA GLY A 41 40.40 -10.22 0.02
C GLY A 41 39.86 -8.83 0.34
N LYS A 42 39.07 -8.23 -0.56
CA LYS A 42 38.44 -6.92 -0.35
C LYS A 42 37.11 -7.07 0.39
N ARG A 43 36.99 -6.46 1.57
CA ARG A 43 35.84 -6.62 2.46
C ARG A 43 35.30 -5.27 2.91
N TRP A 44 34.00 -5.21 3.10
CA TRP A 44 33.35 -4.09 3.78
C TRP A 44 33.43 -4.28 5.30
N ALA A 45 33.61 -3.20 6.05
CA ALA A 45 33.77 -3.21 7.50
C ALA A 45 32.51 -2.71 8.23
N ILE A 46 31.75 -3.58 8.88
CA ILE A 46 30.53 -3.22 9.63
C ILE A 46 30.84 -3.08 11.12
N GLY A 47 30.07 -2.25 11.83
CA GLY A 47 30.19 -2.15 13.29
C GLY A 47 31.23 -1.16 13.77
N SER A 48 31.00 -0.62 14.97
CA SER A 48 32.06 -0.04 15.78
C SER A 48 32.56 -1.10 16.76
N PRO A 49 33.88 -1.22 17.00
CA PRO A 49 34.41 -2.14 18.02
C PRO A 49 33.80 -1.90 19.41
N ASP A 50 33.32 -0.69 19.67
CA ASP A 50 32.76 -0.26 20.96
C ASP A 50 31.30 -0.66 21.19
N ASN A 51 30.59 -1.21 20.19
CA ASN A 51 29.15 -1.48 20.29
C ASN A 51 28.81 -2.97 20.12
N GLU A 52 28.77 -3.72 21.23
CA GLU A 52 28.66 -5.19 21.23
C GLU A 52 27.31 -5.76 20.76
N ARG A 53 26.29 -4.92 20.48
CA ARG A 53 24.95 -5.35 20.08
C ARG A 53 24.31 -4.42 19.06
N GLU A 54 24.91 -4.31 17.88
CA GLU A 54 24.26 -3.73 16.71
C GLU A 54 23.91 -4.82 15.70
N ARG A 55 22.71 -4.72 15.14
CA ARG A 55 22.31 -5.52 13.98
C ARG A 55 22.47 -4.61 12.77
N TYR A 56 22.76 -5.20 11.62
CA TYR A 56 22.95 -4.45 10.38
C TYR A 56 22.02 -5.01 9.31
N GLU A 57 21.36 -4.13 8.56
CA GLU A 57 20.66 -4.47 7.32
C GLU A 57 21.58 -4.17 6.13
N ILE A 58 21.77 -5.16 5.26
CA ILE A 58 22.62 -5.05 4.07
C ILE A 58 21.72 -5.14 2.83
N CYS A 59 21.69 -4.08 2.03
CA CYS A 59 20.89 -4.01 0.80
C CYS A 59 21.81 -3.94 -0.43
N LEU A 60 21.51 -4.78 -1.42
CA LEU A 60 22.19 -4.80 -2.72
C LEU A 60 21.21 -4.33 -3.80
N ALA A 61 21.53 -3.22 -4.45
CA ALA A 61 20.82 -2.77 -5.64
C ALA A 61 21.45 -3.40 -6.88
N VAL A 62 20.63 -4.12 -7.66
CA VAL A 62 21.01 -4.70 -8.94
C VAL A 62 20.30 -3.99 -10.08
N ASP A 63 20.97 -3.89 -11.23
CA ASP A 63 20.39 -3.43 -12.47
C ASP A 63 19.37 -4.47 -12.96
N PRO A 64 18.11 -4.07 -13.20
CA PRO A 64 17.08 -5.02 -13.65
C PRO A 64 17.29 -5.51 -15.09
N GLN A 65 18.11 -4.85 -15.90
CA GLN A 65 18.32 -5.21 -17.31
C GLN A 65 19.39 -6.30 -17.49
N ASP A 66 20.48 -6.21 -16.75
CA ASP A 66 21.64 -7.12 -16.90
C ASP A 66 22.05 -7.83 -15.60
N GLY A 67 21.38 -7.53 -14.47
CA GLY A 67 21.67 -8.12 -13.16
C GLY A 67 22.96 -7.60 -12.53
N SER A 68 23.60 -6.58 -13.09
CA SER A 68 24.84 -6.02 -12.56
C SER A 68 24.62 -5.34 -11.22
N ALA A 69 25.56 -5.48 -10.29
CA ALA A 69 25.49 -4.81 -9.00
C ALA A 69 25.77 -3.31 -9.17
N ARG A 70 24.85 -2.46 -8.73
CA ARG A 70 24.98 -1.00 -8.83
C ARG A 70 25.45 -0.37 -7.53
N ARG A 71 24.90 -0.83 -6.40
CA ARG A 71 25.15 -0.23 -5.09
C ARG A 71 24.96 -1.23 -3.98
N ILE A 72 25.76 -1.08 -2.92
CA ILE A 72 25.56 -1.75 -1.65
C ILE A 72 25.34 -0.68 -0.59
N SER A 73 24.38 -0.90 0.30
CA SER A 73 24.21 -0.09 1.50
C SER A 73 24.15 -0.98 2.72
N CYS A 74 24.62 -0.46 3.83
CA CYS A 74 24.59 -1.14 5.09
C CYS A 74 24.23 -0.12 6.17
N THR A 75 23.18 -0.43 6.91
CA THR A 75 22.59 0.48 7.88
C THR A 75 22.53 -0.22 9.22
N SER A 76 23.04 0.40 10.28
CA SER A 76 22.85 -0.12 11.63
C SER A 76 21.37 -0.04 11.99
N ILE A 77 20.87 -1.13 12.56
CA ILE A 77 19.52 -1.23 13.09
C ILE A 77 19.63 -1.56 14.59
N PRO A 78 18.95 -0.80 15.46
CA PRO A 78 19.00 -1.02 16.90
C PRO A 78 18.63 -2.47 17.26
N VAL A 79 19.43 -3.12 18.10
CA VAL A 79 19.05 -4.40 18.70
C VAL A 79 18.17 -4.09 19.90
N GLY A 80 16.85 -4.07 19.67
CA GLY A 80 15.88 -3.81 20.73
C GLY A 80 16.02 -4.81 21.88
N GLY A 81 16.40 -4.30 23.06
CA GLY A 81 15.94 -4.88 24.32
C GLY A 81 14.43 -4.64 24.43
N ASP A 82 13.74 -5.56 25.11
CA ASP A 82 12.33 -5.41 25.42
C ASP A 82 12.02 -4.01 25.98
N GLU A 83 10.89 -3.46 25.53
CA GLU A 83 10.24 -2.19 25.90
C GLU A 83 10.39 -1.03 24.90
N ALA A 84 9.26 -0.75 24.23
CA ALA A 84 8.96 0.36 23.30
C ALA A 84 9.88 0.44 22.08
N GLU A 85 9.67 -0.47 21.10
CA GLU A 85 10.10 -0.21 19.72
C GLU A 85 9.53 1.14 19.28
N ASP A 86 10.42 2.11 19.07
CA ASP A 86 10.09 3.36 18.40
C ASP A 86 9.34 3.00 17.11
N PHE A 87 8.07 3.37 17.14
CA PHE A 87 7.10 3.09 16.11
C PHE A 87 7.50 3.91 14.87
N ILE A 88 8.39 3.35 14.03
CA ILE A 88 8.64 3.91 12.70
C ILE A 88 7.38 3.61 11.89
N GLU A 89 6.45 4.57 11.90
CA GLU A 89 5.35 4.61 10.97
C GLU A 89 5.97 4.52 9.56
N PRO A 90 5.53 3.57 8.71
CA PRO A 90 6.07 3.46 7.36
C PRO A 90 5.98 4.80 6.64
N ASP A 91 7.01 5.16 5.85
CA ASP A 91 7.09 6.40 5.06
C ASP A 91 5.94 6.54 4.04
N ARG A 92 5.17 5.45 3.86
CA ARG A 92 3.99 5.38 3.02
C ARG A 92 2.78 5.91 3.79
N LYS A 93 1.99 6.76 3.14
CA LYS A 93 0.77 7.29 3.73
C LYS A 93 -0.38 6.31 3.53
N ALA A 94 -1.26 6.21 4.53
CA ALA A 94 -2.54 5.56 4.31
C ALA A 94 -3.27 6.25 3.15
N SER A 95 -4.12 5.49 2.45
CA SER A 95 -4.82 5.91 1.25
C SER A 95 -3.95 6.16 0.01
N THR A 96 -2.75 5.59 -0.08
CA THR A 96 -1.93 5.61 -1.30
C THR A 96 -2.02 4.30 -2.07
N LEU A 97 -1.73 4.36 -3.36
CA LEU A 97 -1.52 3.16 -4.17
C LEU A 97 -0.10 2.62 -4.00
N ALA A 98 0.01 1.33 -4.22
CA ALA A 98 1.23 0.56 -4.12
C ALA A 98 1.23 -0.53 -5.18
N ARG A 99 2.40 -1.03 -5.54
CA ARG A 99 2.53 -2.25 -6.32
C ARG A 99 3.15 -3.34 -5.45
N ILE A 100 2.58 -4.53 -5.51
CA ILE A 100 3.08 -5.67 -4.77
C ILE A 100 4.32 -6.20 -5.49
N HIS A 101 5.38 -6.48 -4.74
CA HIS A 101 6.60 -7.06 -5.31
C HIS A 101 7.28 -7.99 -4.30
N SER A 102 8.28 -8.74 -4.80
CA SER A 102 9.17 -9.58 -3.98
C SER A 102 8.48 -10.67 -3.15
N LEU A 103 7.22 -11.03 -3.45
CA LEU A 103 6.56 -12.16 -2.79
C LEU A 103 7.14 -13.48 -3.30
N VAL A 104 7.66 -14.26 -2.36
CA VAL A 104 8.17 -15.63 -2.63
C VAL A 104 7.04 -16.66 -2.57
N ARG A 105 6.09 -16.50 -1.64
CA ARG A 105 5.01 -17.47 -1.40
C ARG A 105 3.77 -17.26 -2.27
N SER A 106 3.62 -16.08 -2.85
CA SER A 106 2.51 -15.72 -3.74
C SER A 106 3.03 -14.82 -4.88
N PRO A 107 3.94 -15.34 -5.72
CA PRO A 107 4.57 -14.55 -6.78
C PRO A 107 3.58 -14.10 -7.87
N ASP A 108 2.41 -14.71 -7.93
CA ASP A 108 1.29 -14.36 -8.82
C ASP A 108 0.73 -12.96 -8.57
N LEU A 109 0.93 -12.41 -7.36
CA LEU A 109 0.52 -11.05 -7.01
C LEU A 109 1.61 -10.00 -7.30
N ASN A 110 2.83 -10.41 -7.64
CA ASN A 110 3.89 -9.46 -7.95
C ASN A 110 3.54 -8.69 -9.23
N GLY A 111 3.70 -7.37 -9.19
CA GLY A 111 3.25 -6.45 -10.23
C GLY A 111 1.80 -5.96 -10.08
N GLU A 112 1.02 -6.53 -9.16
CA GLU A 112 -0.36 -6.10 -8.94
C GLU A 112 -0.42 -4.78 -8.14
N ALA A 113 -1.19 -3.81 -8.66
CA ALA A 113 -1.50 -2.59 -7.94
C ALA A 113 -2.53 -2.85 -6.82
N CYS A 114 -2.29 -2.28 -5.64
CA CYS A 114 -3.14 -2.36 -4.48
C CYS A 114 -3.27 -0.99 -3.79
N PHE A 115 -4.27 -0.87 -2.93
CA PHE A 115 -4.53 0.34 -2.15
C PHE A 115 -4.18 0.12 -0.68
N CYS A 116 -3.27 0.91 -0.16
CA CYS A 116 -2.87 0.86 1.24
C CYS A 116 -3.97 1.50 2.11
N GLU A 117 -4.84 0.69 2.72
CA GLU A 117 -5.95 1.18 3.54
C GLU A 117 -5.43 1.76 4.86
N ALA A 118 -4.63 0.99 5.59
CA ALA A 118 -4.15 1.37 6.91
C ALA A 118 -2.90 0.56 7.29
N TRP A 119 -2.06 1.15 8.13
CA TRP A 119 -0.98 0.44 8.79
C TRP A 119 -1.54 -0.33 10.00
N ASP A 120 -1.25 -1.62 10.09
CA ASP A 120 -1.51 -2.41 11.29
C ASP A 120 -0.25 -2.47 12.14
N ALA A 121 -0.24 -1.61 13.17
CA ALA A 121 0.77 -1.51 14.20
C ALA A 121 1.14 -2.85 14.85
N SER A 122 0.14 -3.70 15.09
CA SER A 122 0.27 -4.88 15.93
C SER A 122 1.01 -6.02 15.24
N VAL A 123 0.87 -6.08 13.90
CA VAL A 123 1.52 -7.08 13.06
C VAL A 123 2.59 -6.48 12.15
N ARG A 124 2.81 -5.16 12.24
CA ARG A 124 3.77 -4.38 11.44
C ARG A 124 3.62 -4.66 9.94
N MET A 125 2.38 -4.63 9.46
CA MET A 125 2.05 -4.84 8.05
C MET A 125 1.00 -3.84 7.58
N TRP A 126 1.07 -3.51 6.30
CA TRP A 126 0.04 -2.75 5.62
C TRP A 126 -1.17 -3.62 5.37
N ARG A 127 -2.33 -3.17 5.86
CA ARG A 127 -3.62 -3.62 5.36
C ARG A 127 -3.82 -2.97 3.99
N VAL A 128 -3.79 -3.79 2.95
CA VAL A 128 -4.03 -3.34 1.58
C VAL A 128 -5.27 -4.01 1.01
N GLN A 129 -5.96 -3.28 0.14
CA GLN A 129 -7.02 -3.80 -0.70
C GLN A 129 -6.45 -4.10 -2.10
N LEU A 130 -6.57 -5.36 -2.54
CA LEU A 130 -6.24 -5.79 -3.90
C LEU A 130 -7.30 -5.33 -4.90
N ARG A 131 -7.00 -5.43 -6.20
CA ARG A 131 -7.95 -5.07 -7.26
C ARG A 131 -9.22 -5.93 -7.21
N SER A 132 -9.11 -7.17 -6.75
CA SER A 132 -10.25 -8.08 -6.53
C SER A 132 -11.21 -7.60 -5.43
N GLY A 133 -10.81 -6.60 -4.64
CA GLY A 133 -11.47 -6.17 -3.43
C GLY A 133 -11.08 -6.99 -2.20
N GLU A 134 -10.26 -8.04 -2.37
CA GLU A 134 -9.69 -8.80 -1.25
C GLU A 134 -8.74 -7.92 -0.44
N VAL A 135 -8.89 -7.95 0.89
CA VAL A 135 -7.96 -7.26 1.79
C VAL A 135 -6.89 -8.24 2.26
N ARG A 136 -5.61 -7.87 2.18
CA ARG A 136 -4.46 -8.66 2.66
C ARG A 136 -3.49 -7.80 3.48
N LEU A 137 -2.61 -8.47 4.22
CA LEU A 137 -1.52 -7.84 4.95
C LEU A 137 -0.22 -8.01 4.16
N PHE A 138 0.53 -6.95 3.95
CA PHE A 138 1.86 -7.00 3.33
C PHE A 138 2.90 -6.26 4.17
N GLN A 139 4.12 -6.80 4.17
CA GLN A 139 5.26 -6.08 4.72
C GLN A 139 5.53 -4.82 3.88
N PRO A 140 6.02 -3.72 4.49
CA PRO A 140 6.43 -2.53 3.74
C PRO A 140 7.40 -2.85 2.59
N SER A 141 8.32 -3.79 2.79
CA SER A 141 9.30 -4.25 1.80
C SER A 141 8.72 -5.00 0.59
N ASN A 142 7.43 -5.35 0.63
CA ASN A 142 6.73 -6.04 -0.44
C ASN A 142 5.81 -5.10 -1.21
N LEU A 143 5.87 -3.81 -0.90
CA LEU A 143 5.08 -2.77 -1.50
C LEU A 143 6.04 -1.72 -2.07
N GLU A 144 5.99 -1.48 -3.37
CA GLU A 144 6.74 -0.42 -4.05
C GLU A 144 5.80 0.72 -4.45
N GLU A 145 6.37 1.84 -4.85
CA GLU A 145 5.61 3.01 -5.30
C GLU A 145 4.81 2.65 -6.57
N ALA A 146 3.53 3.05 -6.60
CA ALA A 146 2.71 2.86 -7.78
C ALA A 146 3.13 3.81 -8.91
N TYR A 147 3.07 3.35 -10.15
CA TYR A 147 3.37 4.20 -11.32
C TYR A 147 2.18 5.07 -11.69
N GLU A 148 2.41 6.15 -12.44
CA GLU A 148 1.34 7.02 -12.97
C GLU A 148 0.26 6.23 -13.74
N SER A 149 0.68 5.17 -14.45
CA SER A 149 -0.23 4.23 -15.08
C SER A 149 -1.12 3.49 -14.06
N ASP A 150 -0.65 3.13 -12.88
CA ASP A 150 -1.49 2.50 -11.86
C ASP A 150 -2.60 3.44 -11.36
N TYR A 151 -2.32 4.74 -11.26
CA TYR A 151 -3.30 5.77 -10.90
C TYR A 151 -4.35 6.00 -11.98
N ALA A 152 -3.98 5.98 -13.26
CA ALA A 152 -4.93 6.17 -14.36
C ALA A 152 -5.98 5.05 -14.39
N TRP A 153 -5.60 3.83 -14.02
CA TRP A 153 -6.50 2.67 -13.97
C TRP A 153 -7.29 2.65 -12.65
N TRP A 154 -6.65 3.00 -11.53
CA TRP A 154 -7.35 3.10 -10.25
C TRP A 154 -8.41 4.21 -10.25
N ASN A 155 -8.11 5.41 -10.75
CA ASN A 155 -9.07 6.51 -10.79
C ASN A 155 -10.25 6.24 -11.74
N GLY A 156 -10.10 5.37 -12.75
CA GLY A 156 -11.18 4.90 -13.62
C GLY A 156 -12.06 3.79 -13.03
N ASP A 157 -11.48 2.91 -12.20
CA ASP A 157 -12.15 1.73 -11.63
C ASP A 157 -12.50 1.83 -10.13
N MET A 158 -12.00 2.79 -9.35
CA MET A 158 -12.32 2.90 -7.92
C MET A 158 -13.80 3.24 -7.66
N GLN A 159 -14.44 3.94 -8.61
CA GLN A 159 -15.91 4.11 -8.65
C GLN A 159 -16.63 2.78 -8.97
N ARG A 160 -15.91 1.77 -9.46
CA ARG A 160 -16.37 0.46 -9.92
C ARG A 160 -15.78 -0.73 -9.15
N GLN A 161 -15.22 -0.52 -7.96
CA GLN A 161 -14.73 -1.59 -7.09
C GLN A 161 -15.58 -1.83 -5.83
N LEU A 162 -15.78 -3.12 -5.50
CA LEU A 162 -16.46 -3.58 -4.30
C LEU A 162 -15.55 -3.31 -3.09
N ARG A 163 -16.08 -2.60 -2.09
CA ARG A 163 -15.41 -2.30 -0.82
C ARG A 163 -16.46 -2.18 0.29
N PRO A 164 -16.09 -2.30 1.57
CA PRO A 164 -17.05 -2.04 2.65
C PRO A 164 -17.68 -0.66 2.48
N GLY A 165 -18.99 -0.59 2.65
CA GLY A 165 -19.76 0.65 2.56
C GLY A 165 -20.34 0.97 1.19
N VAL A 166 -19.96 0.32 0.08
CA VAL A 166 -20.54 0.67 -1.24
C VAL A 166 -21.91 0.06 -1.48
N ARG A 167 -22.74 0.78 -2.26
CA ARG A 167 -24.04 0.32 -2.75
C ARG A 167 -23.85 -0.69 -3.87
N VAL A 168 -24.52 -1.83 -3.73
CA VAL A 168 -24.46 -2.92 -4.68
C VAL A 168 -25.85 -3.48 -4.95
N CYS A 169 -26.02 -4.04 -6.13
CA CYS A 169 -27.15 -4.86 -6.53
C CYS A 169 -26.65 -6.30 -6.75
N VAL A 170 -27.32 -7.26 -6.12
CA VAL A 170 -27.02 -8.68 -6.30
C VAL A 170 -27.58 -9.14 -7.65
N ARG A 171 -26.77 -9.82 -8.47
CA ARG A 171 -27.20 -10.38 -9.76
C ARG A 171 -26.51 -11.72 -10.00
N GLY A 172 -27.05 -12.52 -10.92
CA GLY A 172 -26.36 -13.73 -11.41
C GLY A 172 -26.34 -14.94 -10.47
N LEU A 173 -27.00 -14.90 -9.30
CA LEU A 173 -27.08 -16.06 -8.42
C LEU A 173 -27.99 -17.14 -9.02
N ALA A 174 -27.40 -18.27 -9.41
CA ALA A 174 -28.14 -19.42 -9.94
C ALA A 174 -28.92 -20.21 -8.88
N GLY A 175 -28.40 -20.28 -7.64
CA GLY A 175 -28.99 -21.06 -6.54
C GLY A 175 -29.98 -20.28 -5.66
N MET A 176 -30.09 -18.96 -5.83
CA MET A 176 -30.94 -18.07 -5.02
C MET A 176 -31.51 -16.95 -5.88
N LEU A 177 -32.34 -17.33 -6.85
CA LEU A 177 -32.90 -16.40 -7.84
C LEU A 177 -33.69 -15.26 -7.21
N HIS A 178 -34.36 -15.49 -6.08
CA HIS A 178 -35.17 -14.47 -5.39
C HIS A 178 -34.33 -13.33 -4.80
N VAL A 179 -33.01 -13.50 -4.69
CA VAL A 179 -32.09 -12.48 -4.18
C VAL A 179 -31.52 -11.62 -5.33
N ASN A 180 -31.61 -12.09 -6.57
CA ASN A 180 -31.19 -11.28 -7.72
C ASN A 180 -32.10 -10.05 -7.86
N GLY A 181 -31.49 -8.88 -8.02
CA GLY A 181 -32.16 -7.59 -8.04
C GLY A 181 -32.24 -6.91 -6.67
N GLU A 182 -32.02 -7.64 -5.56
CA GLU A 182 -31.96 -7.00 -4.23
C GLU A 182 -30.74 -6.08 -4.13
N ARG A 183 -30.96 -4.91 -3.53
CA ARG A 183 -29.94 -3.89 -3.30
C ARG A 183 -29.49 -3.93 -1.85
N GLY A 184 -28.27 -3.49 -1.62
CA GLY A 184 -27.69 -3.45 -0.29
C GLY A 184 -26.39 -2.70 -0.23
N ARG A 185 -25.72 -2.84 0.90
CA ARG A 185 -24.39 -2.29 1.15
C ARG A 185 -23.41 -3.43 1.41
N CYS A 186 -22.26 -3.41 0.72
CA CYS A 186 -21.16 -4.31 1.08
C CYS A 186 -20.70 -4.01 2.50
N GLY A 187 -20.55 -5.05 3.30
CA GLY A 187 -19.82 -5.08 4.56
C GLY A 187 -18.44 -5.67 4.33
N ASP A 188 -17.99 -6.49 5.27
CA ASP A 188 -16.65 -7.09 5.22
C ASP A 188 -16.54 -8.24 4.22
N TRP A 189 -15.31 -8.47 3.75
CA TRP A 189 -14.97 -9.65 2.94
C TRP A 189 -14.80 -10.89 3.84
N ASP A 190 -15.61 -11.91 3.61
CA ASP A 190 -15.48 -13.22 4.24
C ASP A 190 -14.42 -14.04 3.49
N ARG A 191 -13.19 -14.02 4.00
CA ARG A 191 -12.04 -14.76 3.44
C ARG A 191 -12.26 -16.27 3.39
N ALA A 192 -12.90 -16.84 4.42
CA ALA A 192 -13.09 -18.29 4.50
C ALA A 192 -14.02 -18.81 3.40
N ARG A 193 -14.95 -17.96 2.94
CA ARG A 193 -15.93 -18.29 1.90
C ARG A 193 -15.64 -17.67 0.53
N GLY A 194 -14.66 -16.76 0.46
CA GLY A 194 -14.33 -16.00 -0.75
C GLY A 194 -15.52 -15.15 -1.24
N ARG A 195 -16.21 -14.47 -0.32
CA ARG A 195 -17.48 -13.77 -0.59
C ARG A 195 -17.61 -12.48 0.22
N TRP A 196 -18.28 -11.48 -0.35
CA TRP A 196 -18.68 -10.27 0.36
C TRP A 196 -19.87 -10.55 1.27
N VAL A 197 -19.78 -10.09 2.52
CA VAL A 197 -20.96 -9.97 3.38
C VAL A 197 -21.72 -8.74 2.90
N VAL A 198 -22.97 -8.90 2.44
CA VAL A 198 -23.82 -7.80 1.96
C VAL A 198 -25.03 -7.69 2.87
N LYS A 199 -25.21 -6.50 3.45
CA LYS A 199 -26.45 -6.14 4.17
C LYS A 199 -27.43 -5.57 3.15
N LEU A 200 -28.45 -6.35 2.83
CA LEU A 200 -29.51 -5.98 1.91
C LEU A 200 -30.44 -4.95 2.57
N ASP A 201 -31.12 -4.14 1.75
CA ASP A 201 -32.08 -3.13 2.20
C ASP A 201 -33.29 -3.76 2.91
N SER A 202 -33.57 -5.03 2.60
CA SER A 202 -34.55 -5.87 3.32
C SER A 202 -34.15 -6.17 4.77
N GLY A 203 -32.95 -5.75 5.22
CA GLY A 203 -32.40 -6.03 6.54
C GLY A 203 -31.65 -7.37 6.63
N ARG A 204 -31.77 -8.23 5.60
CA ARG A 204 -31.09 -9.53 5.55
C ARG A 204 -29.60 -9.36 5.24
N VAL A 205 -28.76 -10.16 5.90
CA VAL A 205 -27.33 -10.25 5.61
C VAL A 205 -27.07 -11.53 4.81
N THR A 206 -26.35 -11.42 3.70
CA THR A 206 -26.03 -12.55 2.81
C THR A 206 -24.56 -12.54 2.39
N SER A 207 -24.03 -13.70 2.00
CA SER A 207 -22.65 -13.87 1.54
C SER A 207 -22.63 -14.12 0.03
N VAL A 208 -22.12 -13.15 -0.74
CA VAL A 208 -22.24 -13.08 -2.20
C VAL A 208 -20.86 -13.01 -2.84
N LYS A 209 -20.63 -13.78 -3.91
CA LYS A 209 -19.36 -13.70 -4.65
C LYS A 209 -19.22 -12.35 -5.36
N PRO A 210 -17.99 -11.84 -5.58
CA PRO A 210 -17.76 -10.59 -6.32
C PRO A 210 -18.43 -10.57 -7.70
N GLU A 211 -18.35 -11.66 -8.45
CA GLU A 211 -18.94 -11.81 -9.79
C GLU A 211 -20.47 -11.64 -9.81
N ASN A 212 -21.12 -11.77 -8.65
CA ASN A 212 -22.57 -11.66 -8.47
C ASN A 212 -22.98 -10.32 -7.84
N LEU A 213 -22.06 -9.34 -7.77
CA LEU A 213 -22.32 -8.01 -7.23
C LEU A 213 -22.01 -6.95 -8.28
N GLN A 214 -23.02 -6.13 -8.58
CA GLN A 214 -22.89 -4.97 -9.44
C GLN A 214 -22.92 -3.71 -8.59
N LEU A 215 -21.96 -2.82 -8.77
CA LEU A 215 -21.97 -1.53 -8.10
C LEU A 215 -23.06 -0.63 -8.67
N GLU A 216 -23.73 0.07 -7.76
CA GLU A 216 -24.58 1.19 -8.15
C GLU A 216 -23.70 2.45 -8.12
N HIS A 217 -23.27 2.92 -9.30
CA HIS A 217 -22.60 4.21 -9.41
C HIS A 217 -23.52 5.27 -8.84
N GLY A 218 -23.06 5.93 -7.77
CA GLY A 218 -23.69 7.14 -7.27
C GLY A 218 -23.57 8.22 -8.36
N GLY A 219 -24.63 8.40 -9.13
CA GLY A 219 -24.85 9.67 -9.82
C GLY A 219 -24.78 10.79 -8.79
N GLY A 220 -24.05 11.85 -9.11
CA GLY A 220 -23.77 12.96 -8.21
C GLY A 220 -25.01 13.63 -7.63
N LEU A 221 -24.80 14.32 -6.51
CA LEU A 221 -25.60 15.45 -6.04
C LEU A 221 -27.13 15.23 -6.02
N GLY A 222 -27.62 14.48 -5.03
CA GLY A 222 -28.90 14.84 -4.38
C GLY A 222 -28.54 15.75 -3.21
N GLN A 223 -28.58 17.08 -3.34
CA GLN A 223 -29.81 17.86 -3.18
C GLN A 223 -30.72 17.26 -2.10
N THR A 224 -30.44 17.63 -0.85
CA THR A 224 -31.47 17.68 0.18
C THR A 224 -32.42 18.83 -0.16
N GLU A 225 -33.35 18.60 -1.09
CA GLU A 225 -34.47 19.50 -1.40
C GLU A 225 -35.67 19.34 -0.45
N ASP A 226 -35.53 18.57 0.63
CA ASP A 226 -36.62 18.33 1.60
C ASP A 226 -36.40 18.93 2.99
N ALA A 227 -35.51 19.93 3.15
CA ALA A 227 -35.22 20.50 4.47
C ALA A 227 -35.02 22.02 4.54
N VAL A 228 -35.63 22.84 3.67
CA VAL A 228 -36.00 24.24 4.01
C VAL A 228 -37.19 24.69 3.14
N ARG A 229 -38.37 24.12 3.37
CA ARG A 229 -39.63 24.66 2.83
C ARG A 229 -40.63 24.96 3.94
N GLU A 230 -40.10 25.46 5.06
CA GLU A 230 -40.88 25.97 6.19
C GLU A 230 -40.17 27.17 6.82
N ALA A 231 -40.06 28.25 6.05
CA ALA A 231 -39.85 29.62 6.54
C ALA A 231 -40.15 30.60 5.38
N SER A 232 -41.42 30.66 5.00
CA SER A 232 -41.97 31.74 4.17
C SER A 232 -42.98 32.51 5.03
N ALA A 233 -42.55 33.65 5.55
CA ALA A 233 -43.36 34.84 5.76
C ALA A 233 -42.44 35.98 6.17
N ASP A 234 -42.72 37.18 5.66
CA ASP A 234 -42.05 38.47 5.88
C ASP A 234 -40.90 38.75 4.88
N ALA A 235 -41.17 39.07 3.61
CA ALA A 235 -41.91 40.20 3.03
C ALA A 235 -41.07 41.50 2.87
N TYR A 236 -41.13 42.02 1.64
CA TYR A 236 -40.73 43.33 1.11
C TYR A 236 -39.22 43.56 0.89
N THR A 237 -38.69 43.49 -0.34
CA THR A 237 -38.90 44.32 -1.56
C THR A 237 -38.11 45.63 -1.55
N THR A 238 -37.19 45.72 -2.54
CA THR A 238 -36.54 46.90 -3.16
C THR A 238 -35.39 47.64 -2.46
N SER A 239 -34.30 47.79 -3.21
CA SER A 239 -33.22 48.79 -3.11
C SER A 239 -32.96 49.28 -4.55
N PRO A 240 -32.26 50.41 -4.84
CA PRO A 240 -31.92 51.63 -4.08
C PRO A 240 -32.76 52.81 -4.65
N VAL A 241 -32.81 54.06 -4.18
CA VAL A 241 -31.80 55.13 -4.14
C VAL A 241 -32.49 56.32 -3.46
N ASP A 242 -31.90 56.98 -2.45
CA ASP A 242 -32.01 58.43 -2.30
C ASP A 242 -31.03 58.99 -1.26
N THR A 243 -30.06 59.74 -1.78
CA THR A 243 -29.66 61.09 -1.34
C THR A 243 -29.57 61.38 0.16
N PHE A 244 -28.34 61.53 0.66
CA PHE A 244 -28.02 62.59 1.64
C PHE A 244 -26.56 63.03 1.51
N LEU A 245 -26.34 64.18 0.87
CA LEU A 245 -25.16 65.00 1.04
C LEU A 245 -25.62 66.30 1.73
N GLN A 246 -24.86 66.69 2.74
CA GLN A 246 -25.03 67.91 3.52
C GLN A 246 -24.83 69.18 2.66
N ALA A 247 -25.47 70.25 3.14
CA ALA A 247 -25.36 71.68 2.79
C ALA A 247 -26.24 72.20 1.65
#